data_AF-A0A386ZIH9-F1
#
_entry.id   AF-A0A386ZIH9-F1
#
_cell.length_a   1.000
_cell.length_b   1.000
_cell.length_c   1.000
_cell.angle_alpha   90.00
_cell.angle_beta   90.00
_cell.angle_gamma   90.00
#
_symmetry.space_group_name_H-M   'P 1'
#
loop_
_entity.id
_entity.type
_entity.pdbx_description
1 polymer ?
#
loop_
_entity_poly.entity_id
_entity_poly.type
_entity_poly.pdbx_seq_one_letter_code
_entity_poly.pdbx_strand_id
1 'polypeptide(L)'
;MSRKPTHTLDSLLDAAADLAASHGAAAVTMSAVAAAVGAPSGSVYYRFPDRAALLAGLWLRTVERFQSGFLEALRIDPPQQAAIAAAHHVIDWSRRNPTEVAVLLAGSEAFGFAQWSAESREVAAAQQARIDDAVRELGDRLGYRSRADRERLALLIIELPYAAVRRCARKSDADPRAAAAAVDRIVRDALAGDEITSVPAGSIRES
;
A
#
# COMPACT_ATOMS: atom_id res chain seq x y z
N MET A 1 -38.67 -8.36 1.23
CA MET A 1 -37.56 -7.42 0.99
C MET A 1 -36.65 -7.44 2.21
N SER A 2 -35.46 -8.04 2.12
CA SER A 2 -34.51 -8.08 3.23
C SER A 2 -33.92 -6.69 3.46
N ARG A 3 -34.09 -6.13 4.67
CA ARG A 3 -33.52 -4.85 5.08
C ARG A 3 -31.99 -4.98 5.05
N LYS A 4 -31.32 -4.18 4.20
CA LYS A 4 -29.84 -4.08 4.20
C LYS A 4 -29.38 -3.82 5.64
N PRO A 5 -28.38 -4.56 6.18
CA PRO A 5 -27.87 -4.28 7.51
C PRO A 5 -27.39 -2.83 7.55
N THR A 6 -27.96 -2.00 8.43
CA THR A 6 -27.65 -0.57 8.51
C THR A 6 -26.19 -0.30 8.90
N HIS A 7 -25.54 -1.26 9.56
CA HIS A 7 -24.14 -1.17 9.99
C HIS A 7 -23.39 -2.44 9.54
N THR A 8 -22.71 -2.33 8.40
CA THR A 8 -21.87 -3.41 7.83
C THR A 8 -20.47 -3.35 8.43
N LEU A 9 -19.71 -4.45 8.29
CA LEU A 9 -18.28 -4.46 8.65
C LEU A 9 -17.53 -3.30 7.98
N ASP A 10 -17.80 -3.08 6.69
CA ASP A 10 -17.18 -1.99 5.94
C ASP A 10 -17.51 -0.61 6.50
N SER A 11 -18.78 -0.35 6.88
CA SER A 11 -19.14 0.96 7.46
C SER A 11 -18.40 1.25 8.77
N LEU A 12 -18.15 0.22 9.60
CA LEU A 12 -17.39 0.39 10.84
C LEU A 12 -15.92 0.68 10.56
N LEU A 13 -15.34 -0.03 9.60
CA LEU A 13 -13.94 0.14 9.23
C LEU A 13 -13.70 1.44 8.44
N ASP A 14 -14.67 1.93 7.67
CA ASP A 14 -14.61 3.25 7.03
C ASP A 14 -14.61 4.36 8.10
N ALA A 15 -15.52 4.28 9.08
CA ALA A 15 -15.51 5.22 10.21
C ALA A 15 -14.22 5.14 11.05
N ALA A 16 -13.67 3.93 11.24
CA ALA A 16 -12.39 3.75 11.92
C ALA A 16 -11.24 4.38 11.13
N ALA A 17 -11.25 4.27 9.80
CA ALA A 17 -10.27 4.91 8.94
C ALA A 17 -10.35 6.44 9.06
N ASP A 18 -11.56 7.02 9.03
CA ASP A 18 -11.76 8.48 9.13
C ASP A 18 -11.27 9.03 10.47
N LEU A 19 -11.55 8.31 11.57
CA LEU A 19 -11.02 8.63 12.89
C LEU A 19 -9.49 8.57 12.91
N ALA A 20 -8.90 7.53 12.32
CA ALA A 20 -7.44 7.36 12.27
C ALA A 20 -6.76 8.46 11.45
N ALA A 21 -7.32 8.82 10.29
CA ALA A 21 -6.76 9.85 9.43
C ALA A 21 -6.82 11.25 10.08
N SER A 22 -7.89 11.52 10.84
CA SER A 22 -8.11 12.83 11.46
C SER A 22 -7.38 13.00 12.79
N HIS A 23 -7.28 11.94 13.60
CA HIS A 23 -6.87 12.03 15.00
C HIS A 23 -5.85 10.95 15.42
N GLY A 24 -5.35 10.16 14.47
CA GLY A 24 -4.42 9.06 14.72
C GLY A 24 -5.10 7.80 15.26
N ALA A 25 -4.35 6.69 15.28
CA ALA A 25 -4.85 5.37 15.69
C ALA A 25 -5.39 5.33 17.13
N ALA A 26 -4.87 6.19 18.02
CA ALA A 26 -5.34 6.28 19.41
C ALA A 26 -6.82 6.69 19.51
N ALA A 27 -7.32 7.51 18.58
CA ALA A 27 -8.71 7.95 18.55
C ALA A 27 -9.69 6.85 18.09
N VAL A 28 -9.19 5.80 17.43
CA VAL A 28 -9.99 4.65 17.02
C VAL A 28 -10.31 3.80 18.24
N THR A 29 -11.44 4.09 18.86
CA THR A 29 -11.99 3.35 20.00
C THR A 29 -13.31 2.69 19.63
N MET A 30 -13.68 1.63 20.35
CA MET A 30 -14.94 0.91 20.10
C MET A 30 -16.15 1.84 20.16
N SER A 31 -16.19 2.75 21.14
CA SER A 31 -17.26 3.73 21.32
C SER A 31 -17.22 4.83 20.26
N ALA A 32 -16.05 5.34 19.88
CA ALA A 32 -15.94 6.37 18.85
C ALA A 32 -16.41 5.84 17.48
N VAL A 33 -16.05 4.61 17.13
CA VAL A 33 -16.53 3.98 15.88
C VAL A 33 -18.04 3.75 15.93
N ALA A 34 -18.58 3.23 17.03
CA ALA A 34 -20.02 3.06 17.19
C ALA A 34 -20.78 4.39 17.05
N ALA A 35 -20.29 5.44 17.71
CA ALA A 35 -20.87 6.77 17.65
C ALA A 35 -20.82 7.36 16.23
N ALA A 36 -19.68 7.21 15.52
CA ALA A 36 -19.49 7.73 14.17
C ALA A 36 -20.47 7.13 13.15
N VAL A 37 -20.85 5.86 13.31
CA VAL A 37 -21.84 5.20 12.43
C VAL A 37 -23.27 5.23 12.97
N GLY A 38 -23.51 5.87 14.12
CA GLY A 38 -24.81 5.88 14.79
C GLY A 38 -25.30 4.49 15.23
N ALA A 39 -24.39 3.55 15.48
CA ALA A 39 -24.71 2.19 15.87
C ALA A 39 -24.71 2.04 17.40
N PRO A 40 -25.55 1.15 17.97
CA PRO A 40 -25.38 0.72 19.36
C PRO A 40 -23.99 0.11 19.56
N SER A 41 -23.33 0.39 20.69
CA SER A 41 -21.97 -0.09 20.98
C SER A 41 -21.79 -1.60 20.77
N GLY A 42 -22.81 -2.40 21.10
CA GLY A 42 -22.81 -3.85 20.89
C GLY A 42 -22.62 -4.29 19.44
N SER A 43 -22.93 -3.44 18.46
CA SER A 43 -22.76 -3.74 17.01
C SER A 43 -21.31 -3.84 16.59
N VAL A 44 -20.42 -3.06 17.25
CA VAL A 44 -18.98 -3.10 17.04
C VAL A 44 -18.40 -4.32 17.75
N TYR A 45 -18.77 -4.54 19.02
CA TYR A 45 -18.33 -5.70 19.80
C TYR A 45 -18.75 -7.04 19.20
N TYR A 46 -19.87 -7.08 18.48
CA TYR A 46 -20.29 -8.28 17.75
C TYR A 46 -19.32 -8.69 16.62
N ARG A 47 -18.62 -7.72 16.01
CA ARG A 47 -17.69 -7.96 14.89
C ARG A 47 -16.23 -7.99 15.34
N PHE A 48 -15.91 -7.18 16.33
CA PHE A 48 -14.58 -7.05 16.87
C PHE A 48 -14.65 -7.27 18.38
N PRO A 49 -14.07 -8.36 18.92
CA PRO A 49 -14.16 -8.65 20.36
C PRO A 49 -13.50 -7.56 21.21
N ASP A 50 -12.48 -6.89 20.68
CA ASP A 50 -11.76 -5.82 21.34
C ASP A 50 -11.21 -4.78 20.34
N ARG A 51 -10.55 -3.75 20.88
CA ARG A 51 -9.92 -2.70 20.08
C ARG A 51 -8.78 -3.24 19.22
N ALA A 52 -7.99 -4.22 19.68
CA ALA A 52 -6.88 -4.75 18.90
C ALA A 52 -7.39 -5.45 17.63
N ALA A 53 -8.47 -6.21 17.74
CA ALA A 53 -9.15 -6.83 16.61
C ALA A 53 -9.74 -5.79 15.63
N LEU A 54 -10.30 -4.68 16.13
CA LEU A 54 -10.76 -3.57 15.30
C LEU A 54 -9.61 -2.92 14.51
N LEU A 55 -8.48 -2.64 15.16
CA LEU A 55 -7.32 -2.02 14.51
C LEU A 55 -6.65 -2.97 13.51
N ALA A 56 -6.55 -4.25 13.84
CA ALA A 56 -6.08 -5.28 12.91
C ALA A 56 -7.01 -5.36 11.69
N GLY A 57 -8.32 -5.43 11.89
CA GLY A 57 -9.30 -5.45 10.80
C GLY A 57 -9.23 -4.23 9.90
N LEU A 58 -9.04 -3.04 10.47
CA LEU A 58 -8.82 -1.80 9.72
C LEU A 58 -7.57 -1.92 8.84
N TRP A 59 -6.42 -2.26 9.43
CA TRP A 59 -5.17 -2.39 8.70
C TRP A 59 -5.26 -3.43 7.58
N LEU A 60 -5.67 -4.65 7.91
CA LEU A 60 -5.72 -5.78 6.96
C LEU A 60 -6.65 -5.48 5.78
N ARG A 61 -7.81 -4.87 6.02
CA ARG A 61 -8.72 -4.47 4.94
C ARG A 61 -8.09 -3.38 4.07
N THR A 62 -7.47 -2.37 4.68
CA THR A 62 -6.84 -1.28 3.96
C THR A 62 -5.68 -1.78 3.08
N VAL A 63 -4.85 -2.69 3.60
CA VAL A 63 -3.80 -3.36 2.82
C VAL A 63 -4.41 -4.14 1.65
N GLU A 64 -5.44 -4.95 1.89
CA GLU A 64 -6.07 -5.75 0.83
C GLU A 64 -6.63 -4.88 -0.32
N ARG A 65 -7.34 -3.80 0.02
CA ARG A 65 -7.90 -2.84 -0.95
C ARG A 65 -6.83 -2.14 -1.78
N PHE A 66 -5.69 -1.81 -1.18
CA PHE A 66 -4.56 -1.24 -1.90
C PHE A 66 -3.89 -2.28 -2.81
N GLN A 67 -3.62 -3.47 -2.28
CA GLN A 67 -2.89 -4.54 -2.96
C GLN A 67 -3.61 -5.05 -4.20
N SER A 68 -4.95 -5.09 -4.21
CA SER A 68 -5.73 -5.60 -5.35
C SER A 68 -5.32 -4.96 -6.68
N GLY A 69 -5.30 -3.62 -6.77
CA GLY A 69 -4.89 -2.94 -8.01
C GLY A 69 -3.37 -2.87 -8.19
N PHE A 70 -2.59 -2.89 -7.11
CA PHE A 70 -1.13 -2.86 -7.19
C PHE A 70 -0.58 -4.16 -7.80
N LEU A 71 -1.09 -5.31 -7.34
CA LEU A 71 -0.75 -6.63 -7.86
C LEU A 71 -1.21 -6.82 -9.31
N GLU A 72 -2.29 -6.15 -9.74
CA GLU A 72 -2.68 -6.08 -11.15
C GLU A 72 -1.66 -5.30 -11.99
N ALA A 73 -1.24 -4.12 -11.51
CA ALA A 73 -0.27 -3.30 -12.22
C ALA A 73 1.08 -4.01 -12.44
N LEU A 74 1.56 -4.79 -11.45
CA LEU A 74 2.81 -5.54 -11.54
C LEU A 74 2.81 -6.63 -12.63
N ARG A 75 1.64 -7.07 -13.09
CA ARG A 75 1.50 -8.14 -14.10
C ARG A 75 1.46 -7.63 -15.54
N ILE A 76 1.51 -6.32 -15.76
CA ILE A 76 1.47 -5.72 -17.11
C ILE A 76 2.75 -6.06 -17.89
N ASP A 77 2.63 -6.29 -19.20
CA ASP A 77 3.76 -6.37 -20.13
C ASP A 77 3.82 -5.14 -21.05
N PRO A 78 5.02 -4.66 -21.44
CA PRO A 78 6.34 -5.16 -21.02
C PRO A 78 6.63 -4.85 -19.53
N PRO A 79 7.58 -5.55 -18.87
CA PRO A 79 7.82 -5.41 -17.43
C PRO A 79 8.23 -3.99 -16.99
N GLN A 80 8.88 -3.21 -17.86
CA GLN A 80 9.15 -1.79 -17.62
C GLN A 80 7.85 -0.99 -17.43
N GLN A 81 6.80 -1.33 -18.19
CA GLN A 81 5.49 -0.70 -18.06
C GLN A 81 4.79 -1.14 -16.78
N ALA A 82 4.97 -2.38 -16.31
CA ALA A 82 4.47 -2.80 -14.99
C ALA A 82 5.07 -1.99 -13.84
N ALA A 83 6.38 -1.75 -13.85
CA ALA A 83 7.03 -0.93 -12.83
C ALA A 83 6.47 0.50 -12.78
N ILE A 84 6.29 1.13 -13.95
CA ILE A 84 5.68 2.46 -14.07
C ILE A 84 4.22 2.44 -13.61
N ALA A 85 3.43 1.45 -14.04
CA ALA A 85 2.03 1.32 -13.67
C ALA A 85 1.85 1.10 -12.16
N ALA A 86 2.74 0.32 -11.53
CA ALA A 86 2.73 0.10 -10.09
C ALA A 86 3.01 1.40 -9.31
N ALA A 87 4.01 2.18 -9.74
CA ALA A 87 4.30 3.49 -9.17
C ALA A 87 3.12 4.47 -9.33
N HIS A 88 2.46 4.48 -10.50
CA HIS A 88 1.25 5.28 -10.72
C HIS A 88 0.09 4.82 -9.84
N HIS A 89 -0.12 3.52 -9.68
CA HIS A 89 -1.18 3.00 -8.82
C HIS A 89 -1.05 3.52 -7.38
N VAL A 90 0.18 3.56 -6.83
CA VAL A 90 0.39 4.13 -5.48
C VAL A 90 -0.12 5.57 -5.40
N ILE A 91 0.25 6.41 -6.36
CA ILE A 91 -0.14 7.83 -6.37
C ILE A 91 -1.65 7.99 -6.58
N ASP A 92 -2.20 7.33 -7.58
CA ASP A 92 -3.61 7.48 -7.96
C ASP A 92 -4.55 6.88 -6.93
N TRP A 93 -4.18 5.76 -6.33
CA TRP A 93 -4.94 5.17 -5.23
C TRP A 93 -4.88 6.07 -3.99
N SER A 94 -3.70 6.62 -3.66
CA SER A 94 -3.55 7.54 -2.52
C SER A 94 -4.41 8.79 -2.66
N ARG A 95 -4.50 9.33 -3.88
CA ARG A 95 -5.34 10.50 -4.18
C ARG A 95 -6.83 10.22 -4.06
N ARG A 96 -7.27 9.01 -4.43
CA ARG A 96 -8.66 8.59 -4.35
C ARG A 96 -9.08 8.17 -2.94
N ASN A 97 -8.14 7.70 -2.14
CA ASN A 97 -8.39 7.12 -0.82
C ASN A 97 -7.52 7.80 0.26
N PRO A 98 -7.67 9.11 0.50
CA PRO A 98 -6.81 9.87 1.42
C PRO A 98 -6.89 9.38 2.88
N THR A 99 -8.05 8.87 3.29
CA THR A 99 -8.21 8.29 4.62
C THR A 99 -7.43 6.98 4.77
N GLU A 100 -7.58 6.06 3.81
CA GLU A 100 -6.92 4.76 3.86
C GLU A 100 -5.40 4.88 3.63
N VAL A 101 -4.93 5.84 2.82
CA VAL A 101 -3.49 6.08 2.69
C VAL A 101 -2.88 6.60 4.01
N ALA A 102 -3.62 7.38 4.81
CA ALA A 102 -3.13 7.80 6.13
C ALA A 102 -2.91 6.60 7.06
N VAL A 103 -3.77 5.58 6.97
CA VAL A 103 -3.59 4.30 7.68
C VAL A 103 -2.32 3.60 7.20
N LEU A 104 -2.13 3.42 5.87
CA LEU A 104 -0.94 2.77 5.33
C LEU A 104 0.36 3.48 5.72
N LEU A 105 0.39 4.82 5.62
CA LEU A 105 1.57 5.62 5.92
C LEU A 105 1.93 5.65 7.42
N ALA A 106 0.95 5.43 8.30
CA ALA A 106 1.21 5.31 9.74
C ALA A 106 1.86 3.97 10.10
N GLY A 107 1.67 2.93 9.27
CA GLY A 107 2.25 1.60 9.48
C GLY A 107 1.51 0.77 10.52
N SER A 108 1.65 -0.56 10.44
CA SER A 108 0.97 -1.52 11.32
C SER A 108 1.30 -1.32 12.80
N GLU A 109 2.51 -0.85 13.12
CA GLU A 109 2.94 -0.57 14.50
C GLU A 109 2.09 0.52 15.15
N ALA A 110 1.70 1.56 14.40
CA ALA A 110 0.77 2.58 14.91
C ALA A 110 -0.60 2.00 15.29
N PHE A 111 -0.96 0.86 14.68
CA PHE A 111 -2.20 0.13 14.92
C PHE A 111 -2.04 -1.05 15.89
N GLY A 112 -0.91 -1.11 16.61
CA GLY A 112 -0.70 -2.07 17.69
C GLY A 112 -0.45 -3.49 17.20
N PHE A 113 0.39 -3.65 16.18
CA PHE A 113 0.76 -4.95 15.62
C PHE A 113 1.16 -6.00 16.68
N ALA A 114 1.90 -5.58 17.71
CA ALA A 114 2.30 -6.44 18.82
C ALA A 114 1.11 -7.03 19.61
N GLN A 115 -0.03 -6.33 19.65
CA GLN A 115 -1.24 -6.74 20.37
C GLN A 115 -2.22 -7.55 19.51
N TRP A 116 -1.96 -7.74 18.22
CA TRP A 116 -2.84 -8.50 17.35
C TRP A 116 -2.84 -10.00 17.70
N SER A 117 -3.93 -10.68 17.34
CA SER A 117 -4.00 -12.15 17.44
C SER A 117 -2.97 -12.81 16.52
N ALA A 118 -2.63 -14.07 16.79
CA ALA A 118 -1.78 -14.86 15.91
C ALA A 118 -2.35 -14.92 14.48
N GLU A 119 -3.65 -15.19 14.36
CA GLU A 119 -4.38 -15.21 13.09
C GLU A 119 -4.25 -13.89 12.31
N SER A 120 -4.46 -12.74 12.96
CA SER A 120 -4.31 -11.44 12.28
C SER A 120 -2.88 -11.18 11.81
N ARG A 121 -1.87 -11.62 12.58
CA ARG A 121 -0.46 -11.53 12.17
C ARG A 121 -0.12 -12.47 11.02
N GLU A 122 -0.71 -13.66 10.98
CA GLU A 122 -0.57 -14.60 9.86
C GLU A 122 -1.17 -14.03 8.58
N VAL A 123 -2.35 -13.41 8.64
CA VAL A 123 -2.95 -12.72 7.49
C VAL A 123 -2.08 -11.56 7.02
N ALA A 124 -1.54 -10.75 7.95
CA ALA A 124 -0.61 -9.67 7.61
C ALA A 124 0.68 -10.20 6.94
N ALA A 125 1.25 -11.28 7.46
CA ALA A 125 2.43 -11.92 6.89
C ALA A 125 2.15 -12.45 5.48
N ALA A 126 0.98 -13.06 5.26
CA ALA A 126 0.55 -13.50 3.93
C ALA A 126 0.33 -12.33 2.96
N GLN A 127 -0.20 -11.20 3.43
CA GLN A 127 -0.30 -9.96 2.64
C GLN A 127 1.07 -9.42 2.25
N GLN A 128 2.03 -9.41 3.18
CA GLN A 128 3.39 -8.95 2.90
C GLN A 128 4.08 -9.87 1.89
N ALA A 129 4.02 -11.19 2.11
CA ALA A 129 4.62 -12.18 1.23
C ALA A 129 4.09 -12.08 -0.22
N ARG A 130 2.79 -11.82 -0.41
CA ARG A 130 2.20 -11.58 -1.74
C ARG A 130 2.86 -10.44 -2.50
N ILE A 131 3.18 -9.35 -1.81
CA ILE A 131 3.85 -8.19 -2.42
C ILE A 131 5.32 -8.50 -2.69
N ASP A 132 6.02 -9.09 -1.72
CA ASP A 132 7.43 -9.46 -1.88
C ASP A 132 7.61 -10.44 -3.06
N ASP A 133 6.70 -11.40 -3.21
CA ASP A 133 6.67 -12.35 -4.31
C ASP A 133 6.45 -11.66 -5.66
N ALA A 134 5.47 -10.75 -5.75
CA ALA A 134 5.17 -10.04 -6.98
C ALA A 134 6.28 -9.06 -7.40
N VAL A 135 6.92 -8.38 -6.44
CA VAL A 135 8.09 -7.53 -6.69
C VAL A 135 9.28 -8.38 -7.13
N ARG A 136 9.49 -9.55 -6.51
CA ARG A 136 10.53 -10.50 -6.92
C ARG A 136 10.32 -10.95 -8.37
N GLU A 137 9.11 -11.33 -8.73
CA GLU A 137 8.73 -11.77 -10.08
C GLU A 137 8.93 -10.66 -11.12
N LEU A 138 8.48 -9.43 -10.82
CA LEU A 138 8.73 -8.29 -11.69
C LEU A 138 10.23 -8.04 -11.88
N GLY A 139 11.00 -8.13 -10.79
CA GLY A 139 12.46 -8.05 -10.86
C GLY A 139 13.07 -9.12 -11.77
N ASP A 140 12.65 -10.37 -11.65
CA ASP A 140 13.14 -11.44 -12.53
C ASP A 140 12.79 -11.20 -14.01
N ARG A 141 11.60 -10.64 -14.30
CA ARG A 141 11.19 -10.24 -15.66
C ARG A 141 11.98 -9.05 -16.21
N LEU A 142 12.44 -8.16 -15.34
CA LEU A 142 13.35 -7.05 -15.66
C LEU A 142 14.83 -7.50 -15.75
N GLY A 143 15.14 -8.77 -15.46
CA GLY A 143 16.51 -9.28 -15.45
C GLY A 143 17.27 -8.99 -14.15
N TYR A 144 16.62 -8.47 -13.12
CA TYR A 144 17.21 -8.21 -11.80
C TYR A 144 17.40 -9.51 -11.02
N ARG A 145 18.67 -9.87 -10.77
CA ARG A 145 19.02 -11.13 -10.11
C ARG A 145 19.50 -10.95 -8.67
N SER A 146 20.06 -9.79 -8.32
CA SER A 146 20.58 -9.58 -6.98
C SER A 146 19.50 -9.13 -6.00
N ARG A 147 19.75 -9.35 -4.70
CA ARG A 147 18.89 -8.79 -3.63
C ARG A 147 18.87 -7.26 -3.67
N ALA A 148 20.00 -6.64 -3.99
CA ALA A 148 20.10 -5.18 -4.08
C ALA A 148 19.23 -4.59 -5.20
N ASP A 149 19.14 -5.26 -6.35
CA ASP A 149 18.29 -4.81 -7.46
C ASP A 149 16.80 -4.91 -7.11
N ARG A 150 16.40 -5.99 -6.43
CA ARG A 150 15.01 -6.17 -5.98
C ARG A 150 14.62 -5.14 -4.91
N GLU A 151 15.54 -4.85 -3.99
CA GLU A 151 15.37 -3.77 -3.00
C GLU A 151 15.23 -2.42 -3.70
N ARG A 152 16.11 -2.13 -4.66
CA ARG A 152 16.02 -0.91 -5.49
C ARG A 152 14.68 -0.81 -6.21
N LEU A 153 14.19 -1.90 -6.79
CA LEU A 153 12.89 -1.94 -7.45
C LEU A 153 11.75 -1.62 -6.46
N ALA A 154 11.74 -2.24 -5.28
CA ALA A 154 10.74 -1.97 -4.24
C ALA A 154 10.76 -0.49 -3.82
N LEU A 155 11.94 0.09 -3.59
CA LEU A 155 12.10 1.51 -3.26
C LEU A 155 11.56 2.43 -4.37
N LEU A 156 11.80 2.08 -5.63
CA LEU A 156 11.37 2.87 -6.79
C LEU A 156 9.85 2.87 -6.97
N ILE A 157 9.18 1.73 -6.78
CA ILE A 157 7.75 1.59 -7.13
C ILE A 157 6.81 1.70 -5.93
N ILE A 158 7.34 1.71 -4.69
CA ILE A 158 6.55 1.83 -3.45
C ILE A 158 6.97 3.08 -2.66
N GLU A 159 8.22 3.12 -2.20
CA GLU A 159 8.67 4.14 -1.25
C GLU A 159 8.77 5.54 -1.86
N LEU A 160 9.28 5.64 -3.09
CA LEU A 160 9.39 6.90 -3.82
C LEU A 160 8.00 7.51 -4.11
N PRO A 161 7.02 6.77 -4.67
CA PRO A 161 5.64 7.24 -4.78
C PRO A 161 5.03 7.68 -3.45
N TYR A 162 5.20 6.92 -2.37
CA TYR A 162 4.73 7.34 -1.04
C TYR A 162 5.44 8.59 -0.51
N ALA A 163 6.72 8.78 -0.81
CA ALA A 163 7.44 10.02 -0.46
C ALA A 163 6.85 11.23 -1.20
N ALA A 164 6.50 11.07 -2.48
CA ALA A 164 5.81 12.10 -3.25
C ALA A 164 4.42 12.43 -2.67
N VAL A 165 3.63 11.42 -2.32
CA VAL A 165 2.33 11.59 -1.65
C VAL A 165 2.49 12.32 -0.32
N ARG A 166 3.42 11.88 0.54
CA ARG A 166 3.72 12.53 1.82
C ARG A 166 4.16 13.99 1.65
N ARG A 167 4.95 14.28 0.62
CA ARG A 167 5.39 15.64 0.30
C ARG A 167 4.21 16.53 -0.06
N CYS A 168 3.30 16.05 -0.90
CA CYS A 168 2.11 16.79 -1.31
C CYS A 168 1.14 17.00 -0.15
N ALA A 169 0.98 16.02 0.74
CA ALA A 169 0.12 16.16 1.92
C ALA A 169 0.64 17.20 2.93
N ARG A 170 1.96 17.41 3.03
CA ARG A 170 2.57 18.38 3.96
C ARG A 170 2.66 19.80 3.41
N LYS A 171 2.73 19.96 2.08
CA LYS A 171 2.95 21.24 1.41
C LYS A 171 1.71 21.65 0.63
N SER A 172 1.00 22.66 1.12
CA SER A 172 -0.24 23.16 0.51
C SER A 172 -0.07 23.70 -0.92
N ASP A 173 1.15 24.10 -1.30
CA ASP A 173 1.51 24.61 -2.62
C ASP A 173 2.09 23.53 -3.56
N ALA A 174 2.27 22.29 -3.09
CA ALA A 174 2.80 21.23 -3.92
C ALA A 174 1.76 20.76 -4.95
N ASP A 175 2.14 20.77 -6.23
CA ASP A 175 1.32 20.22 -7.31
C ASP A 175 1.44 18.68 -7.36
N PRO A 176 0.36 17.92 -7.08
CA PRO A 176 0.38 16.46 -7.15
C PRO A 176 0.67 15.92 -8.55
N ARG A 177 0.34 16.68 -9.61
CA ARG A 177 0.61 16.27 -10.99
C ARG A 177 2.10 16.38 -11.31
N ALA A 178 2.73 17.50 -10.93
CA ALA A 178 4.18 17.66 -11.05
C ALA A 178 4.93 16.60 -10.24
N ALA A 179 4.48 16.28 -9.02
CA ALA A 179 5.07 15.23 -8.22
C ALA A 179 4.96 13.84 -8.89
N ALA A 180 3.80 13.51 -9.45
CA ALA A 180 3.61 12.26 -10.20
C ALA A 180 4.51 12.20 -11.45
N ALA A 181 4.60 13.28 -12.22
CA ALA A 181 5.48 13.36 -13.39
C ALA A 181 6.97 13.24 -13.02
N ALA A 182 7.37 13.73 -11.84
CA ALA A 182 8.72 13.56 -11.34
C ALA A 182 9.01 12.10 -10.97
N VAL A 183 8.08 11.43 -10.26
CA VAL A 183 8.20 9.99 -9.94
C VAL A 183 8.31 9.16 -11.20
N ASP A 184 7.41 9.38 -12.16
CA ASP A 184 7.39 8.68 -13.45
C ASP A 184 8.72 8.83 -14.20
N ARG A 185 9.30 10.03 -14.23
CA ARG A 185 10.61 10.28 -14.84
C ARG A 185 11.73 9.53 -14.13
N ILE A 186 11.77 9.60 -12.79
CA ILE A 186 12.80 8.90 -11.98
C ILE A 186 12.72 7.39 -12.21
N VAL A 187 11.51 6.81 -12.22
CA VAL A 187 11.32 5.37 -12.47
C VAL A 187 11.79 5.01 -13.87
N ARG A 188 11.41 5.77 -14.91
CA ARG A 188 11.86 5.52 -16.29
C ARG A 188 13.38 5.61 -16.45
N ASP A 189 13.99 6.67 -15.92
CA ASP A 189 15.43 6.89 -16.02
C ASP A 189 16.19 5.75 -15.31
N ALA A 190 15.69 5.31 -14.16
CA ALA A 190 16.27 4.20 -13.41
C ALA A 190 16.19 2.87 -14.18
N LEU A 191 15.09 2.59 -14.89
CA LEU A 191 14.91 1.38 -15.68
C LEU A 191 15.75 1.40 -16.97
N ALA A 192 15.87 2.57 -17.63
CA ALA A 192 16.66 2.72 -18.85
C ALA A 192 18.17 2.58 -18.61
N GLY A 193 18.66 3.02 -17.44
CA GLY A 193 20.06 2.87 -17.05
C GLY A 193 20.53 1.42 -16.91
N ASP A 194 19.60 0.48 -16.67
CA ASP A 194 19.92 -0.94 -16.48
C ASP A 194 19.95 -1.73 -17.81
N GLU A 195 19.43 -1.17 -18.91
CA GLU A 195 19.55 -1.76 -20.26
C GLU A 195 20.96 -1.55 -20.87
N ILE A 196 21.70 -0.53 -20.41
CA ILE A 196 23.03 -0.20 -20.93
C ILE A 196 24.13 -1.11 -20.34
N THR A 197 23.92 -1.65 -19.13
CA THR A 197 24.89 -2.51 -18.44
C THR A 197 24.82 -3.98 -18.87
N SER A 198 23.88 -4.38 -19.73
CA SER A 198 23.72 -5.77 -20.19
C SER A 198 24.38 -6.09 -21.55
N VAL A 199 25.24 -5.23 -22.10
CA VAL A 199 26.00 -5.57 -23.33
C VAL A 199 27.04 -6.65 -22.99
N PRO A 200 26.99 -7.86 -23.59
CA PRO A 200 27.98 -8.88 -23.32
C PRO A 200 29.33 -8.45 -23.92
N ALA A 201 30.41 -8.63 -23.14
CA ALA A 201 31.78 -8.47 -23.61
C ALA A 201 32.00 -9.38 -24.82
N GLY A 202 31.89 -8.79 -26.02
CA GLY A 202 32.10 -9.46 -27.28
C GLY A 202 33.55 -9.94 -27.38
N SER A 203 33.68 -11.27 -27.40
CA SER A 203 34.82 -12.08 -27.82
C SER A 203 35.90 -11.32 -28.61
N ILE A 204 36.99 -10.94 -27.94
CA ILE A 204 38.26 -10.68 -28.62
C ILE A 204 38.81 -12.05 -29.02
N ARG A 205 38.60 -12.44 -30.28
CA ARG A 205 39.42 -13.46 -30.94
C ARG A 205 40.70 -12.77 -31.40
N GLU A 206 41.80 -13.00 -30.69
CA GLU A 206 43.13 -12.74 -31.24
C GLU A 206 43.41 -13.78 -32.33
N SER A 207 43.90 -13.28 -33.46
CA SER A 207 44.33 -14.04 -34.64
C SER A 207 45.78 -14.47 -34.51
#